data_AF-A0A376RJD7-F1
#
_entry.id   AF-A0A376RJD7-F1
#
_cell.length_a   1.000
_cell.length_b   1.000
_cell.length_c   1.000
_cell.angle_alpha   90.00
_cell.angle_beta   90.00
_cell.angle_gamma   90.00
#
_symmetry.space_group_name_H-M   'P 1'
#
loop_
_entity.id
_entity.type
_entity.pdbx_description
1 polymer ?
#
loop_
_entity_poly.entity_id
_entity_poly.type
_entity_poly.pdbx_seq_one_letter_code
_entity_poly.pdbx_strand_id
1 'polypeptide(L)'
;MPPFFTPIAETVAVLNELKAEGKIRAIGAANVDADHIREYLQYGELDIIQAKYSILDRAMENELLPLCRDNGIVVQVYSPLEQGLLTGTITRDYVSGRRSGK
;
A
#
# COMPACT_ATOMS: atom_id res chain seq x y z
N MET A 1 3.75 -18.70 12.19
CA MET A 1 2.38 -18.45 12.64
C MET A 1 1.51 -18.50 11.40
N PRO A 2 0.45 -19.32 11.35
CA PRO A 2 -0.48 -19.26 10.22
C PRO A 2 -1.09 -17.85 10.15
N PRO A 3 -1.46 -17.37 8.95
CA PRO A 3 -2.12 -16.08 8.85
C PRO A 3 -3.42 -16.12 9.67
N PHE A 4 -3.53 -15.20 10.62
CA PHE A 4 -4.81 -14.88 11.23
C PHE A 4 -5.56 -14.02 10.23
N PHE A 5 -6.68 -14.53 9.74
CA PHE A 5 -7.56 -13.81 8.84
C PHE A 5 -8.64 -13.12 9.68
N THR A 6 -8.55 -11.80 9.79
CA THR A 6 -9.63 -10.96 10.30
C THR A 6 -10.32 -10.33 9.09
N PRO A 7 -11.65 -10.46 8.93
CA PRO A 7 -12.37 -9.80 7.85
C PRO A 7 -12.13 -8.29 7.81
N ILE A 8 -12.07 -7.70 6.62
CA ILE A 8 -11.89 -6.24 6.50
C ILE A 8 -13.08 -5.52 7.12
N ALA A 9 -14.31 -6.04 6.96
CA ALA A 9 -15.50 -5.48 7.60
C ALA A 9 -15.34 -5.28 9.12
N GLU A 10 -14.79 -6.28 9.82
CA GLU A 10 -14.55 -6.22 11.27
C GLU A 10 -13.46 -5.20 11.61
N THR A 11 -12.38 -5.19 10.82
CA THR A 11 -11.27 -4.24 10.99
C THR A 11 -11.74 -2.79 10.79
N VAL A 12 -12.51 -2.54 9.74
CA VAL A 12 -13.04 -1.22 9.37
C VAL A 12 -14.05 -0.72 10.40
N ALA A 13 -14.89 -1.59 10.95
CA ALA A 13 -15.82 -1.22 12.02
C ALA A 13 -15.09 -0.60 13.22
N VAL A 14 -14.02 -1.25 13.69
CA VAL A 14 -13.21 -0.73 14.81
C VAL A 14 -12.51 0.58 14.44
N LEU A 15 -11.96 0.69 13.22
CA LEU A 15 -11.31 1.92 12.78
C LEU A 15 -12.29 3.09 12.69
N ASN A 16 -13.53 2.84 12.24
CA ASN A 16 -14.59 3.85 12.20
C ASN A 16 -14.98 4.32 13.61
N GLU A 17 -15.08 3.41 14.58
CA GLU A 17 -15.32 3.77 15.99
C GLU A 17 -14.20 4.68 16.52
N LEU A 18 -12.94 4.32 16.28
CA LEU A 18 -11.79 5.15 16.69
C LEU A 18 -11.78 6.53 16.01
N LYS A 19 -12.25 6.63 14.76
CA LYS A 19 -12.40 7.91 14.04
C LYS A 19 -13.53 8.74 14.64
N ALA A 20 -14.67 8.12 14.95
CA ALA A 20 -15.82 8.77 15.59
C ALA A 20 -15.50 9.28 17.01
N GLU A 21 -14.69 8.53 17.76
CA GLU A 21 -14.16 8.93 19.06
C GLU A 21 -13.09 10.04 18.97
N GLY A 22 -12.65 10.41 17.76
CA GLY A 22 -11.62 11.42 17.52
C GLY A 22 -10.19 10.96 17.84
N LYS A 23 -9.97 9.65 18.07
CA LYS A 23 -8.64 9.07 18.35
C LYS A 23 -7.76 9.03 17.11
N ILE A 24 -8.36 8.82 15.94
CA ILE A 24 -7.70 8.88 14.64
C ILE A 24 -8.44 9.85 13.72
N ARG A 25 -7.73 10.39 12.72
CA ARG A 25 -8.28 11.36 11.76
C ARG A 25 -8.58 10.76 10.40
N ALA A 26 -7.91 9.66 10.06
CA ALA A 26 -7.96 9.04 8.75
C ALA A 26 -7.68 7.54 8.87
N ILE A 27 -8.19 6.78 7.91
CA ILE A 27 -8.03 5.34 7.78
C ILE A 27 -7.15 5.07 6.57
N GLY A 28 -6.13 4.24 6.74
CA GLY A 28 -5.24 3.84 5.68
C GLY A 28 -4.92 2.36 5.69
N ALA A 29 -4.61 1.82 4.52
CA ALA A 29 -4.24 0.42 4.33
C ALA A 29 -2.95 0.29 3.52
N ALA A 30 -2.19 -0.79 3.72
CA ALA A 30 -0.96 -1.06 2.99
C ALA A 30 -0.99 -2.45 2.36
N ASN A 31 -0.36 -2.60 1.20
CA ASN A 31 -0.26 -3.88 0.47
C ASN A 31 -1.63 -4.50 0.15
N VAL A 32 -2.62 -3.67 -0.16
CA VAL A 32 -3.96 -4.08 -0.60
C VAL A 32 -4.01 -4.24 -2.12
N ASP A 33 -4.98 -5.02 -2.60
CA ASP A 33 -5.39 -5.05 -3.99
C ASP A 33 -6.74 -4.32 -4.18
N ALA A 34 -7.27 -4.35 -5.40
CA ALA A 34 -8.51 -3.67 -5.72
C ALA A 34 -9.74 -4.24 -5.00
N ASP A 35 -9.79 -5.55 -4.74
CA ASP A 35 -10.91 -6.18 -4.04
C ASP A 35 -10.93 -5.79 -2.57
N HIS A 36 -9.76 -5.75 -1.93
CA HIS A 36 -9.66 -5.19 -0.58
C HIS A 36 -10.13 -3.73 -0.54
N ILE A 37 -9.71 -2.87 -1.48
CA ILE A 37 -10.15 -1.46 -1.53
C ILE A 37 -11.68 -1.37 -1.68
N ARG A 38 -12.28 -2.17 -2.56
CA ARG A 38 -13.74 -2.23 -2.72
C ARG A 38 -14.43 -2.65 -1.42
N GLU A 39 -13.85 -3.61 -0.68
CA GLU A 39 -14.38 -4.03 0.61
C GLU A 39 -14.29 -2.91 1.66
N TYR A 40 -13.17 -2.18 1.74
CA TYR A 40 -13.05 -1.00 2.60
C TYR A 40 -14.15 0.03 2.30
N LEU A 41 -14.36 0.34 1.01
CA LEU A 41 -15.37 1.30 0.56
C LEU A 41 -16.82 0.82 0.81
N GLN A 42 -17.04 -0.49 0.86
CA GLN A 42 -18.35 -1.07 1.17
C GLN A 42 -18.72 -0.87 2.64
N TYR A 43 -17.76 -0.95 3.56
CA TYR A 43 -18.00 -0.92 5.01
C TYR A 43 -17.62 0.39 5.70
N GLY A 44 -16.99 1.33 5.00
CA GLY A 44 -16.58 2.60 5.58
C GLY A 44 -15.79 3.49 4.62
N GLU A 45 -14.79 4.18 5.15
CA GLU A 45 -13.93 5.10 4.40
C GLU A 45 -12.51 4.53 4.29
N LEU A 46 -11.83 4.87 3.20
CA LEU A 46 -10.41 4.63 3.02
C LEU A 46 -9.76 5.89 2.48
N ASP A 47 -9.01 6.59 3.33
CA ASP A 47 -8.44 7.90 3.00
C ASP A 47 -7.12 7.76 2.22
N ILE A 48 -6.34 6.71 2.49
CA ILE A 48 -5.00 6.52 1.92
C ILE A 48 -4.64 5.05 1.74
N ILE A 49 -3.95 4.72 0.65
CA ILE A 49 -3.24 3.45 0.51
C ILE A 49 -1.74 3.66 0.44
N GLN A 50 -1.00 2.68 0.95
CA GLN A 50 0.44 2.59 0.79
C GLN A 50 0.81 1.37 -0.08
N ALA A 51 1.43 1.60 -1.24
CA ALA A 51 1.70 0.57 -2.24
C ALA A 51 3.10 0.71 -2.86
N LYS A 52 3.65 -0.40 -3.37
CA LYS A 52 4.91 -0.37 -4.12
C LYS A 52 4.65 0.27 -5.48
N TYR A 53 5.52 1.20 -5.86
CA TYR A 53 5.52 1.75 -7.21
C TYR A 53 6.88 2.33 -7.56
N SER A 54 7.38 2.03 -8.75
CA SER A 54 8.60 2.60 -9.31
C SER A 54 8.53 2.58 -10.83
N ILE A 55 9.53 3.15 -11.52
CA ILE A 55 9.64 3.03 -12.98
C ILE A 55 9.73 1.55 -13.42
N LEU A 56 10.26 0.66 -12.57
CA LEU A 56 10.40 -0.76 -12.85
C LEU A 56 9.19 -1.59 -12.43
N ASP A 57 8.36 -1.07 -11.52
CA ASP A 57 7.20 -1.75 -10.94
C ASP A 57 5.97 -0.85 -11.04
N ARG A 58 5.23 -1.04 -12.15
CA ARG A 58 4.09 -0.19 -12.55
C ARG A 58 2.76 -0.94 -12.52
N ALA A 59 2.72 -2.11 -11.89
CA ALA A 59 1.54 -3.00 -11.91
C ALA A 59 0.26 -2.32 -11.43
N MET A 60 0.38 -1.40 -10.46
CA MET A 60 -0.76 -0.68 -9.89
C MET A 60 -1.46 0.30 -10.85
N GLU A 61 -0.83 0.67 -11.98
CA GLU A 61 -1.43 1.56 -12.99
C GLU A 61 -2.67 0.98 -13.65
N ASN A 62 -2.75 -0.34 -13.74
CA ASN A 62 -3.83 -1.03 -14.47
C ASN A 62 -5.17 -0.94 -13.73
N GLU A 63 -5.15 -0.97 -12.40
CA GLU A 63 -6.39 -1.11 -11.61
C GLU A 63 -6.41 -0.22 -10.35
N LEU A 64 -5.38 -0.31 -9.50
CA LEU A 64 -5.37 0.41 -8.21
C LEU A 64 -5.35 1.94 -8.41
N LEU A 65 -4.50 2.47 -9.28
CA LEU A 65 -4.41 3.93 -9.49
C LEU A 65 -5.71 4.54 -10.02
N PRO A 66 -6.37 3.96 -11.05
CA PRO A 66 -7.72 4.39 -11.44
C PRO A 66 -8.73 4.31 -10.30
N LEU A 67 -8.79 3.18 -9.59
CA LEU A 67 -9.74 2.98 -8.48
C LEU A 67 -9.56 4.02 -7.36
N CYS A 68 -8.32 4.28 -6.95
CA CYS A 68 -8.00 5.28 -5.94
C CYS A 68 -8.38 6.69 -6.40
N ARG A 69 -8.05 7.04 -7.65
CA ARG A 69 -8.39 8.35 -8.23
C ARG A 69 -9.90 8.57 -8.24
N ASP A 70 -10.67 7.58 -8.68
CA ASP A 70 -12.12 7.69 -8.83
C ASP A 70 -12.85 7.81 -7.48
N ASN A 71 -12.24 7.29 -6.40
CA ASN A 71 -12.79 7.33 -5.04
C ASN A 71 -12.10 8.38 -4.13
N GLY A 72 -11.23 9.23 -4.66
CA GLY A 72 -10.55 10.28 -3.87
C GLY A 72 -9.54 9.75 -2.84
N ILE A 73 -9.02 8.54 -3.04
CA ILE A 73 -8.07 7.88 -2.12
C ILE A 73 -6.65 8.36 -2.44
N VAL A 74 -5.92 8.81 -1.42
CA VAL A 74 -4.51 9.20 -1.56
C VAL A 74 -3.65 7.96 -1.79
N VAL A 75 -2.68 8.05 -2.71
CA VAL A 75 -1.71 6.97 -2.96
C VAL A 75 -0.33 7.40 -2.48
N GLN A 76 0.16 6.75 -1.43
CA GLN A 76 1.52 6.91 -0.92
C GLN A 76 2.39 5.75 -1.42
N VAL A 77 3.41 6.05 -2.20
CA VAL A 77 4.27 5.01 -2.77
C VAL A 77 5.49 4.72 -1.89
N TYR A 78 5.88 3.46 -1.82
CA TYR A 78 7.16 3.04 -1.25
C TYR A 78 8.07 2.38 -2.30
N SER A 79 9.37 2.32 -1.98
CA SER A 79 10.43 1.86 -2.90
C SER A 79 10.46 2.54 -4.29
N PRO A 80 10.20 3.85 -4.43
CA PRO A 80 10.21 4.51 -5.73
C PRO A 80 11.59 4.48 -6.41
N LEU A 81 12.65 4.30 -5.63
CA LEU A 81 14.03 4.22 -6.12
C LEU A 81 14.59 2.78 -6.14
N GLU A 82 13.76 1.76 -5.90
CA GLU A 82 14.14 0.34 -5.93
C GLU A 82 15.44 0.04 -5.14
N GLN A 83 15.43 0.42 -3.86
CA GLN A 83 16.57 0.25 -2.93
C GLN A 83 17.89 0.88 -3.41
N GLY A 84 17.81 1.93 -4.23
CA GLY A 84 18.97 2.65 -4.76
C GLY A 84 19.27 2.34 -6.22
N LEU A 85 18.61 1.35 -6.84
CA LEU A 85 18.84 1.01 -8.24
C LEU A 85 18.53 2.17 -9.21
N LEU A 86 17.52 2.98 -8.88
CA LEU A 86 17.07 4.08 -9.74
C LEU A 86 17.66 5.45 -9.37
N THR A 87 18.73 5.50 -8.56
CA THR A 87 19.40 6.78 -8.21
C THR A 87 20.32 7.30 -9.30
N GLY A 88 20.67 6.47 -10.29
CA GLY A 88 21.70 6.78 -11.28
C GLY A 88 23.14 6.65 -10.75
N THR A 89 23.33 6.17 -9.52
CA THR A 89 24.68 6.01 -8.91
C THR A 89 25.24 4.59 -9.04
N ILE A 90 24.43 3.63 -9.50
CA ILE A 90 24.86 2.24 -9.73
C ILE A 90 25.42 2.10 -11.14
N THR A 91 26.66 1.64 -11.27
CA THR A 91 27.32 1.40 -12.56
C THR A 91 26.89 0.07 -13.17
N ARG A 92 27.07 -0.10 -14.50
CA ARG A 92 26.66 -1.32 -15.22
C ARG A 92 27.42 -2.58 -14.77
N ASP A 93 28.64 -2.42 -14.30
CA ASP A 93 29.52 -3.47 -13.79
C ASP A 93 29.33 -3.73 -12.29
N TYR A 94 28.35 -3.08 -11.65
CA TYR A 94 28.02 -3.33 -10.25
C TYR A 94 27.63 -4.79 -10.03
N VAL A 95 28.40 -5.48 -9.21
CA VAL A 95 28.08 -6.82 -8.71
C VAL A 95 27.46 -6.66 -7.34
N SER A 96 26.17 -7.02 -7.22
CA SER A 96 25.50 -7.05 -5.92
C SER A 96 26.25 -8.00 -4.99
N GLY A 97 26.82 -7.46 -3.92
CA GLY A 97 27.42 -8.27 -2.87
C GLY A 97 26.31 -9.11 -2.24
N ARG A 98 26.31 -10.43 -2.48
CA ARG A 98 25.49 -11.35 -1.68
C ARG A 98 25.79 -11.06 -0.21
N ARG A 99 24.80 -10.56 0.54
CA ARG A 99 24.83 -10.71 1.99
C ARG A 99 24.95 -12.20 2.24
N SER A 100 26.12 -12.63 2.72
CA SER A 100 26.29 -13.99 3.24
C SER A 100 25.16 -14.23 4.22
N GLY A 101 24.40 -15.29 3.97
CA GLY A 101 23.27 -15.68 4.82
C GLY A 101 23.70 -15.71 6.27
N LYS A 102 22.78 -15.28 7.13
CA LYS A 102 22.75 -15.76 8.50
C LYS A 102 22.20 -17.19 8.47
#